data_AF-A0A9X5BL29-F1
#
_entry.id   AF-A0A9X5BL29-F1
#
_cell.length_a   1.000
_cell.length_b   1.000
_cell.length_c   1.000
_cell.angle_alpha   90.00
_cell.angle_beta   90.00
_cell.angle_gamma   90.00
#
_symmetry.space_group_name_H-M   'P 1'
#
loop_
_entity.id
_entity.type
_entity.pdbx_description
1 polymer ?
#
loop_
_entity_poly.entity_id
_entity_poly.type
_entity_poly.pdbx_seq_one_letter_code
_entity_poly.pdbx_strand_id
1 'polypeptide(L)'
;VFIERDLPFLRQFDTKVIVNICGSTVADYLEVVERLSGQEIDMLEANISCPNVEHGGIAFGQEPGMVEYITKEIKKKAAQPVSMKLTPNVTDITEIAKAAEAGGADALSLINTITGMRIDVKKRAFCVANKTGGLSGPAIKPVALRMVWQTCRAVNIPVIGMGGIQTAEDAL
;
A
#
# COMPACT_ATOMS: atom_id res chain seq x y z
N VAL A 1 -19.62 8.50 -6.69
CA VAL A 1 -18.97 9.41 -5.69
C VAL A 1 -17.56 9.83 -6.09
N PHE A 2 -16.51 9.02 -5.95
CA PHE A 2 -15.12 9.47 -6.22
C PHE A 2 -14.93 10.03 -7.65
N ILE A 3 -15.31 9.26 -8.67
CA ILE A 3 -15.17 9.65 -10.09
C ILE A 3 -16.02 10.88 -10.44
N GLU A 4 -17.22 10.98 -9.89
CA GLU A 4 -18.19 12.02 -10.27
C GLU A 4 -18.01 13.33 -9.48
N ARG A 5 -17.41 13.26 -8.28
CA ARG A 5 -17.32 14.40 -7.35
C ARG A 5 -15.89 14.78 -7.02
N ASP A 6 -15.08 13.82 -6.57
CA ASP A 6 -13.76 14.11 -6.01
C ASP A 6 -12.73 14.33 -7.11
N LEU A 7 -12.73 13.51 -8.17
CA LEU A 7 -11.83 13.71 -9.31
C LEU A 7 -12.05 15.06 -10.02
N PRO A 8 -13.28 15.49 -10.37
CA PRO A 8 -13.49 16.81 -10.97
C PRO A 8 -13.03 17.97 -10.09
N PHE A 9 -13.18 17.85 -8.76
CA PHE A 9 -12.66 18.85 -7.82
C PHE A 9 -11.13 18.90 -7.85
N LEU A 10 -10.45 17.75 -7.76
CA LEU A 10 -8.99 17.70 -7.78
C LEU A 10 -8.39 18.22 -9.10
N ARG A 11 -9.07 18.01 -10.22
CA ARG A 11 -8.66 18.52 -11.55
C ARG A 11 -8.66 20.04 -11.67
N GLN A 12 -9.24 20.77 -10.72
CA GLN A 12 -9.19 22.24 -10.71
C GLN A 12 -7.82 22.79 -10.30
N PHE A 13 -6.93 21.93 -9.79
CA PHE A 13 -5.61 22.30 -9.31
C PHE A 13 -4.52 21.73 -10.22
N ASP A 14 -3.43 22.47 -10.39
CA ASP A 14 -2.20 21.98 -11.05
C ASP A 14 -1.44 21.05 -10.09
N THR A 15 -1.97 19.84 -9.92
CA THR A 15 -1.41 18.82 -9.02
C THR A 15 -1.51 17.44 -9.64
N LYS A 16 -0.71 16.52 -9.11
CA LYS A 16 -0.74 15.10 -9.46
C LYS A 16 -1.67 14.34 -8.54
N VAL A 17 -2.42 13.39 -9.10
CA VAL A 17 -3.38 12.56 -8.36
C VAL A 17 -2.94 11.10 -8.39
N ILE A 18 -2.57 10.58 -7.22
CA ILE A 18 -2.31 9.16 -6.98
C ILE A 18 -3.52 8.56 -6.28
N VAL A 19 -4.19 7.60 -6.91
CA VAL A 19 -5.41 6.99 -6.35
C VAL A 19 -5.07 5.70 -5.63
N ASN A 20 -5.25 5.69 -4.31
CA ASN A 20 -5.13 4.48 -3.51
C ASN A 20 -6.34 3.56 -3.77
N ILE A 21 -6.07 2.31 -4.17
CA ILE A 21 -7.10 1.29 -4.39
C ILE A 21 -6.93 0.13 -3.39
N CYS A 22 -8.05 -0.42 -2.94
CA CYS A 22 -8.09 -1.55 -2.03
C CYS A 22 -9.25 -2.49 -2.39
N GLY A 23 -9.09 -3.77 -2.08
CA GLY A 23 -10.08 -4.82 -2.33
C GLY A 23 -9.85 -6.01 -1.40
N SER A 24 -10.84 -6.90 -1.32
CA SER A 24 -10.80 -8.13 -0.51
C SER A 24 -10.45 -9.35 -1.36
N THR A 25 -10.71 -9.29 -2.66
CA THR A 25 -10.37 -10.31 -3.67
C THR A 25 -9.60 -9.68 -4.82
N VAL A 26 -8.89 -10.49 -5.62
CA VAL A 26 -8.23 -10.00 -6.84
C VAL A 26 -9.26 -9.36 -7.79
N ALA A 27 -10.46 -9.93 -7.90
CA ALA A 27 -11.54 -9.39 -8.73
C ALA A 27 -11.92 -7.96 -8.32
N ASP A 28 -11.99 -7.67 -7.01
CA ASP A 28 -12.28 -6.32 -6.51
C ASP A 28 -11.24 -5.30 -7.00
N TYR A 29 -9.95 -5.64 -6.90
CA TYR A 29 -8.88 -4.75 -7.40
C TYR A 29 -9.02 -4.52 -8.90
N LEU A 30 -9.26 -5.59 -9.68
CA LEU A 30 -9.38 -5.49 -11.13
C LEU A 30 -10.61 -4.67 -11.55
N GLU A 31 -11.73 -4.80 -10.85
CA GLU A 31 -12.93 -4.00 -11.12
C GLU A 31 -12.67 -2.51 -10.87
N VAL A 32 -11.99 -2.15 -9.77
CA VAL A 32 -11.63 -0.76 -9.48
C VAL A 32 -10.67 -0.23 -10.53
N VAL A 33 -9.65 -1.01 -10.92
CA VAL A 33 -8.69 -0.63 -11.97
C VAL A 33 -9.41 -0.39 -13.30
N GLU A 34 -10.32 -1.26 -13.71
CA GLU A 34 -11.10 -1.10 -14.95
C GLU A 34 -11.95 0.17 -14.93
N ARG A 35 -12.66 0.43 -13.82
CA ARG A 35 -13.48 1.64 -13.67
C ARG A 35 -12.65 2.93 -13.74
N LEU A 36 -11.38 2.87 -13.31
CA LEU A 36 -10.45 4.02 -13.32
C LEU A 36 -9.64 4.14 -14.62
N SER A 37 -9.62 3.12 -15.49
CA SER A 37 -8.77 3.08 -16.70
C SER A 37 -9.01 4.26 -17.66
N GLY A 38 -10.26 4.73 -17.77
CA GLY A 38 -10.63 5.89 -18.61
C GLY A 38 -10.56 7.26 -17.91
N GLN A 39 -10.06 7.32 -16.68
CA GLN A 39 -10.01 8.55 -15.89
C GLN A 39 -8.63 9.19 -15.94
N GLU A 40 -8.58 10.52 -16.04
CA GLU A 40 -7.34 11.30 -15.90
C GLU A 40 -6.84 11.23 -14.46
N ILE A 41 -5.94 10.28 -14.21
CA ILE A 41 -5.28 9.97 -12.96
C ILE A 41 -3.81 9.71 -13.29
N ASP A 42 -2.87 10.19 -12.47
CA ASP A 42 -1.44 10.09 -12.78
C ASP A 42 -0.83 8.74 -12.36
N MET A 43 -1.38 8.09 -11.33
CA MET A 43 -0.90 6.79 -10.84
C MET A 43 -1.95 6.08 -9.98
N LEU A 44 -1.95 4.75 -10.00
CA LEU A 44 -2.66 3.91 -9.05
C LEU A 44 -1.71 3.44 -7.94
N GLU A 45 -2.11 3.54 -6.67
CA GLU A 45 -1.41 2.94 -5.54
C GLU A 45 -2.23 1.74 -5.03
N ALA A 46 -1.79 0.51 -5.33
CA ALA A 46 -2.48 -0.70 -4.91
C ALA A 46 -2.11 -1.08 -3.47
N ASN A 47 -3.07 -0.96 -2.55
CA ASN A 47 -2.90 -1.30 -1.15
C ASN A 47 -3.24 -2.76 -0.87
N ILE A 48 -2.22 -3.61 -0.84
CA ILE A 48 -2.35 -5.06 -0.65
C ILE A 48 -2.24 -5.52 0.81
N SER A 49 -2.39 -4.59 1.78
CA SER A 49 -2.34 -4.91 3.22
C SER A 49 -3.65 -5.47 3.77
N CYS A 50 -4.75 -5.38 3.01
CA CYS A 50 -6.05 -5.89 3.40
C CYS A 50 -6.03 -7.44 3.45
N PRO A 51 -6.75 -8.06 4.39
CA PRO A 51 -6.82 -9.52 4.50
C PRO A 51 -7.47 -10.13 3.25
N ASN A 52 -6.86 -11.17 2.69
CA ASN A 52 -7.44 -11.92 1.57
C ASN A 52 -8.46 -12.93 2.11
N VAL A 53 -9.75 -12.70 1.84
CA VAL A 53 -10.83 -13.57 2.31
C VAL A 53 -10.83 -14.95 1.63
N GLU A 54 -10.29 -15.07 0.42
CA GLU A 54 -10.26 -16.33 -0.34
C GLU A 54 -9.14 -17.28 0.11
N HIS A 55 -8.09 -16.75 0.75
CA HIS A 55 -6.93 -17.52 1.24
C HIS A 55 -6.84 -17.53 2.77
N GLY A 56 -7.99 -17.69 3.45
CA GLY A 56 -8.01 -17.88 4.90
C GLY A 56 -7.63 -16.65 5.73
N GLY A 57 -7.68 -15.44 5.15
CA GLY A 57 -7.45 -14.18 5.86
C GLY A 57 -5.99 -13.70 5.89
N ILE A 58 -5.05 -14.37 5.21
CA ILE A 58 -3.67 -13.89 5.06
C ILE A 58 -3.68 -12.66 4.15
N ALA A 59 -2.98 -11.58 4.52
CA ALA A 59 -2.91 -10.39 3.67
C ALA A 59 -2.11 -10.69 2.40
N PHE A 60 -2.61 -10.26 1.22
CA PHE A 60 -1.93 -10.45 -0.07
C PHE A 60 -0.45 -10.04 -0.01
N GLY A 61 -0.16 -8.92 0.66
CA GLY A 61 1.17 -8.34 0.81
C GLY A 61 2.17 -9.12 1.67
N GLN A 62 1.82 -10.28 2.22
CA GLN A 62 2.72 -11.07 3.07
C GLN A 62 3.32 -12.30 2.37
N GLU A 63 2.82 -12.66 1.19
CA GLU A 63 3.28 -13.84 0.46
C GLU A 63 3.82 -13.41 -0.92
N PRO A 64 5.13 -13.56 -1.19
CA PRO A 64 5.74 -13.09 -2.43
C PRO A 64 5.03 -13.57 -3.70
N GLY A 65 4.64 -14.84 -3.80
CA GLY A 65 3.96 -15.37 -4.99
C GLY A 65 2.63 -14.66 -5.29
N MET A 66 1.84 -14.40 -4.26
CA MET A 66 0.57 -13.67 -4.35
C MET A 66 0.79 -12.20 -4.71
N VAL A 67 1.86 -11.57 -4.20
CA VAL A 67 2.24 -10.20 -4.57
C VAL A 67 2.60 -10.12 -6.04
N GLU A 68 3.43 -11.04 -6.54
CA GLU A 68 3.77 -11.10 -7.97
C GLU A 68 2.52 -11.31 -8.83
N TYR A 69 1.68 -12.29 -8.45
CA TYR A 69 0.45 -12.62 -9.17
C TYR A 69 -0.52 -11.43 -9.24
N ILE A 70 -0.88 -10.82 -8.10
CA ILE A 70 -1.84 -9.71 -8.09
C ILE A 70 -1.31 -8.50 -8.84
N THR A 71 0.00 -8.21 -8.71
CA THR A 71 0.64 -7.12 -9.44
C THR A 71 0.53 -7.35 -10.94
N LYS A 72 0.82 -8.56 -11.41
CA LYS A 72 0.70 -8.95 -12.82
C LYS A 72 -0.73 -8.82 -13.33
N GLU A 73 -1.73 -9.26 -12.56
CA GLU A 73 -3.14 -9.13 -12.98
C GLU A 73 -3.59 -7.66 -13.03
N ILE A 74 -3.21 -6.83 -12.06
CA ILE A 74 -3.50 -5.38 -12.08
C ILE A 74 -2.84 -4.73 -13.30
N LYS A 75 -1.56 -5.04 -13.56
CA LYS A 75 -0.79 -4.47 -14.67
C LYS A 75 -1.34 -4.82 -16.06
N LYS A 76 -2.01 -5.96 -16.22
CA LYS A 76 -2.69 -6.30 -17.49
C LYS A 76 -3.85 -5.36 -17.83
N LYS A 77 -4.46 -4.73 -16.82
CA LYS A 77 -5.68 -3.92 -16.98
C LYS A 77 -5.47 -2.43 -16.75
N ALA A 78 -4.47 -2.06 -15.95
CA ALA A 78 -4.18 -0.67 -15.63
C ALA A 78 -3.67 0.08 -16.87
N ALA A 79 -4.31 1.21 -17.18
CA ALA A 79 -3.82 2.14 -18.20
C ALA A 79 -2.76 3.11 -17.62
N GLN A 80 -2.82 3.36 -16.32
CA GLN A 80 -1.91 4.23 -15.57
C GLN A 80 -0.72 3.44 -14.99
N PRO A 81 0.38 4.12 -14.62
CA PRO A 81 1.42 3.54 -13.76
C PRO A 81 0.84 3.02 -12.44
N VAL A 82 1.42 1.94 -11.92
CA VAL A 82 0.98 1.26 -10.70
C VAL A 82 2.12 1.20 -9.69
N SER A 83 1.90 1.80 -8.52
CA SER A 83 2.72 1.62 -7.34
C SER A 83 2.11 0.55 -6.43
N MET A 84 2.91 -0.43 -5.99
CA MET A 84 2.46 -1.42 -5.01
C MET A 84 2.81 -0.96 -3.59
N LYS A 85 1.79 -0.78 -2.73
CA LYS A 85 1.98 -0.32 -1.34
C LYS A 85 2.26 -1.48 -0.39
N LEU A 86 3.50 -1.59 0.08
CA LEU A 86 3.97 -2.76 0.82
C LEU A 86 3.68 -2.65 2.33
N THR A 87 3.35 -3.79 2.92
CA THR A 87 3.14 -3.92 4.37
C THR A 87 4.48 -4.14 5.09
N PRO A 88 4.71 -3.51 6.25
CA PRO A 88 5.91 -3.79 7.06
C PRO A 88 5.79 -5.10 7.85
N ASN A 89 4.63 -5.73 7.87
CA ASN A 89 4.34 -6.90 8.71
C ASN A 89 4.80 -8.19 8.03
N VAL A 90 6.08 -8.26 7.65
CA VAL A 90 6.73 -9.38 6.96
C VAL A 90 8.12 -9.64 7.55
N THR A 91 8.63 -10.85 7.34
CA THR A 91 9.98 -11.22 7.81
C THR A 91 11.06 -10.51 7.01
N ASP A 92 10.99 -10.57 5.68
CA ASP A 92 11.92 -9.91 4.76
C ASP A 92 11.15 -9.06 3.74
N ILE A 93 11.32 -7.75 3.80
CA ILE A 93 10.68 -6.81 2.88
C ILE A 93 11.24 -6.89 1.46
N THR A 94 12.48 -7.40 1.30
CA THR A 94 13.15 -7.45 0.01
C THR A 94 12.56 -8.52 -0.91
N GLU A 95 12.08 -9.65 -0.36
CA GLU A 95 11.38 -10.69 -1.12
C GLU A 95 10.06 -10.16 -1.69
N ILE A 96 9.30 -9.45 -0.85
CA ILE A 96 8.04 -8.81 -1.23
C ILE A 96 8.24 -7.73 -2.30
N ALA A 97 9.26 -6.89 -2.13
CA ALA A 97 9.59 -5.85 -3.10
C ALA A 97 9.99 -6.43 -4.47
N LYS A 98 10.85 -7.45 -4.48
CA LYS A 98 11.26 -8.13 -5.72
C LYS A 98 10.09 -8.82 -6.42
N ALA A 99 9.16 -9.41 -5.66
CA ALA A 99 7.96 -10.01 -6.23
C ALA A 99 7.04 -8.97 -6.88
N ALA A 100 6.85 -7.81 -6.25
CA ALA A 100 6.10 -6.71 -6.86
C ALA A 100 6.78 -6.20 -8.14
N GLU A 101 8.11 -6.04 -8.15
CA GLU A 101 8.86 -5.66 -9.35
C GLU A 101 8.74 -6.74 -10.45
N ALA A 102 8.88 -8.02 -10.12
CA ALA A 102 8.73 -9.14 -11.06
C ALA A 102 7.31 -9.21 -11.65
N GLY A 103 6.30 -8.83 -10.87
CA GLY A 103 4.91 -8.71 -11.32
C GLY A 103 4.68 -7.51 -12.26
N GLY A 104 5.66 -6.62 -12.41
CA GLY A 104 5.62 -5.48 -13.32
C GLY A 104 5.18 -4.16 -12.69
N ALA A 105 5.31 -3.99 -11.37
CA ALA A 105 5.07 -2.71 -10.72
C ALA A 105 5.98 -1.61 -11.32
N ASP A 106 5.43 -0.41 -11.52
CA ASP A 106 6.20 0.74 -12.02
C ASP A 106 6.92 1.50 -10.90
N ALA A 107 6.42 1.37 -9.67
CA ALA A 107 6.99 1.92 -8.46
C ALA A 107 6.58 1.08 -7.23
N LEU A 108 7.23 1.32 -6.10
CA LEU A 108 6.80 0.80 -4.80
C LEU A 108 6.52 1.96 -3.86
N SER A 109 5.57 1.80 -2.95
CA SER A 109 5.39 2.72 -1.83
C SER A 109 5.42 1.96 -0.51
N LEU A 110 6.16 2.46 0.48
CA LEU A 110 6.28 1.79 1.76
C LEU A 110 6.74 2.74 2.88
N ILE A 111 6.31 2.55 4.12
CA ILE A 111 5.56 1.40 4.63
C ILE A 111 4.10 1.73 4.93
N ASN A 112 3.24 0.71 4.85
CA ASN A 112 1.95 0.74 5.54
C ASN A 112 2.14 0.69 7.07
N THR A 113 1.06 0.67 7.84
CA THR A 113 1.12 0.65 9.31
C THR A 113 1.64 -0.68 9.88
N ILE A 114 2.29 -0.61 11.04
CA ILE A 114 2.70 -1.79 11.81
C ILE A 114 1.54 -2.25 12.69
N THR A 115 1.26 -3.56 12.78
CA THR A 115 0.19 -4.06 13.64
C THR A 115 0.52 -3.84 15.12
N GLY A 116 -0.38 -3.18 15.84
CA GLY A 116 -0.28 -2.94 17.28
C GLY A 116 -1.61 -3.12 18.00
N MET A 117 -1.58 -2.99 19.32
CA MET A 117 -2.78 -3.03 20.16
C MET A 117 -2.64 -2.17 21.41
N ARG A 118 -3.77 -1.83 22.01
CA ARG A 118 -3.81 -1.13 23.29
C ARG A 118 -4.91 -1.71 24.17
N ILE A 119 -4.56 -1.97 25.44
CA ILE A 119 -5.46 -2.49 26.46
C ILE A 119 -5.77 -1.37 27.47
N ASP A 120 -7.06 -1.17 27.76
CA ASP A 120 -7.50 -0.42 28.92
C ASP A 120 -7.39 -1.34 30.13
N VAL A 121 -6.37 -1.11 30.97
CA VAL A 121 -6.08 -1.96 32.13
C VAL A 121 -7.16 -1.89 33.21
N LYS A 122 -7.90 -0.79 33.30
CA LYS A 122 -8.98 -0.63 34.30
C LYS A 122 -10.22 -1.40 33.86
N LYS A 123 -10.55 -1.34 32.57
CA LYS A 123 -11.69 -2.06 31.99
C LYS A 123 -11.37 -3.51 31.62
N ARG A 124 -10.08 -3.89 31.61
CA ARG A 124 -9.58 -5.18 31.11
C ARG A 124 -10.09 -5.50 29.71
N ALA A 125 -10.12 -4.47 28.85
CA ALA A 125 -10.72 -4.54 27.53
C ALA A 125 -9.82 -3.88 26.48
N PHE A 126 -9.99 -4.26 25.21
CA PHE A 126 -9.31 -3.61 24.09
C PHE A 126 -9.78 -2.16 23.94
N CYS A 127 -8.84 -1.24 23.70
CA CYS A 127 -9.18 0.16 23.42
C CYS A 127 -9.75 0.37 22.00
N VAL A 128 -9.49 -0.57 21.09
CA VAL A 128 -9.96 -0.53 19.70
C VAL A 128 -10.91 -1.71 19.46
N ALA A 129 -12.01 -1.47 18.75
CA ALA A 129 -13.07 -2.46 18.53
C ALA A 129 -12.54 -3.73 17.83
N ASN A 130 -11.63 -3.55 16.86
CA ASN A 130 -11.01 -4.64 16.11
C ASN A 130 -9.87 -5.35 16.87
N LYS A 131 -9.71 -5.09 18.19
CA LYS A 131 -8.67 -5.61 19.11
C LYS A 131 -7.25 -5.15 18.79
N THR A 132 -6.87 -5.18 17.51
CA THR A 132 -5.63 -4.66 16.95
C THR A 132 -5.92 -3.48 16.01
N GLY A 133 -4.88 -2.74 15.64
CA GLY A 133 -4.96 -1.66 14.66
C GLY A 133 -3.59 -1.30 14.11
N GLY A 134 -3.57 -0.38 13.14
CA GLY A 134 -2.34 0.14 12.56
C GLY A 134 -1.66 1.18 13.46
N LEU A 135 -0.41 0.94 13.83
CA LEU A 135 0.50 1.90 14.42
C LEU A 135 1.18 2.70 13.31
N SER A 136 1.09 4.03 13.40
CA SER A 136 1.72 4.99 12.51
C SER A 136 2.40 6.11 13.30
N GLY A 137 2.87 7.14 12.60
CA GLY A 137 3.52 8.30 13.22
C GLY A 137 5.01 8.09 13.52
N PRO A 138 5.65 9.01 14.25
CA PRO A 138 7.11 9.04 14.42
C PRO A 138 7.69 7.78 15.03
N ALA A 139 6.90 7.10 15.86
CA ALA A 139 7.28 5.85 16.51
C ALA A 139 7.70 4.76 15.52
N ILE A 140 7.17 4.76 14.29
CA ILE A 140 7.51 3.75 13.27
C ILE A 140 8.63 4.20 12.32
N LYS A 141 9.10 5.45 12.40
CA LYS A 141 10.12 6.00 11.47
C LYS A 141 11.39 5.15 11.38
N PRO A 142 11.99 4.67 12.49
CA PRO A 142 13.21 3.84 12.40
C PRO A 142 12.98 2.53 11.62
N VAL A 143 11.80 1.93 11.73
CA VAL A 143 11.43 0.71 10.99
C VAL A 143 11.21 1.05 9.51
N ALA A 144 10.48 2.13 9.23
CA ALA A 144 10.24 2.62 7.87
C ALA A 144 11.55 2.90 7.13
N LEU A 145 12.47 3.66 7.73
CA LEU A 145 13.77 4.00 7.14
C LEU A 145 14.59 2.75 6.81
N ARG A 146 14.67 1.79 7.74
CA ARG A 146 15.36 0.51 7.49
C ARG A 146 14.76 -0.21 6.28
N MET A 147 13.43 -0.33 6.23
CA MET A 147 12.74 -1.05 5.17
C MET A 147 12.86 -0.35 3.81
N VAL A 148 12.68 0.97 3.77
CA VAL A 148 12.89 1.78 2.55
C VAL A 148 14.33 1.59 2.05
N TRP A 149 15.33 1.70 2.92
CA TRP A 149 16.74 1.46 2.55
C TRP A 149 16.98 0.05 2.00
N GLN A 150 16.41 -0.98 2.63
CA GLN A 150 16.50 -2.37 2.13
C GLN A 150 15.85 -2.51 0.76
N THR A 151 14.66 -1.96 0.57
CA THR A 151 13.90 -2.02 -0.68
C THR A 151 14.61 -1.30 -1.82
N CYS A 152 15.10 -0.07 -1.60
CA CYS A 152 15.86 0.69 -2.62
C CYS A 152 17.12 -0.04 -3.12
N ARG A 153 17.67 -0.98 -2.35
CA ARG A 153 18.83 -1.81 -2.75
C ARG A 153 18.45 -3.15 -3.37
N ALA A 154 17.19 -3.54 -3.25
CA ALA A 154 16.68 -4.83 -3.68
C ALA A 154 16.01 -4.79 -5.05
N VAL A 155 15.50 -3.63 -5.47
CA VAL A 155 14.79 -3.40 -6.74
C VAL A 155 15.41 -2.25 -7.54
N ASN A 156 15.06 -2.16 -8.82
CA ASN A 156 15.51 -1.12 -9.74
C ASN A 156 14.44 -0.05 -10.03
N ILE A 157 13.20 -0.30 -9.63
CA ILE A 157 12.08 0.65 -9.77
C ILE A 157 12.05 1.72 -8.66
N PRO A 158 11.48 2.91 -8.91
CA PRO A 158 11.37 3.98 -7.91
C PRO A 158 10.62 3.57 -6.64
N VAL A 159 11.00 4.19 -5.51
CA VAL A 159 10.45 3.92 -4.19
C VAL A 159 9.93 5.21 -3.53
N ILE A 160 8.67 5.22 -3.12
CA ILE A 160 8.01 6.29 -2.38
C ILE A 160 8.04 5.92 -0.89
N GLY A 161 8.97 6.53 -0.14
CA GLY A 161 9.14 6.30 1.30
C GLY A 161 8.12 7.06 2.15
N MET A 162 7.50 6.38 3.12
CA MET A 162 6.60 6.96 4.11
C MET A 162 6.64 6.22 5.44
N GLY A 163 6.27 6.92 6.51
CA GLY A 163 6.20 6.36 7.86
C GLY A 163 6.90 7.25 8.88
N GLY A 164 6.14 8.08 9.59
CA GLY A 164 6.67 8.91 10.67
C GLY A 164 7.46 10.15 10.24
N ILE A 165 7.32 10.58 8.99
CA ILE A 165 7.85 11.85 8.47
C ILE A 165 7.01 13.00 9.05
N GLN A 166 7.64 13.94 9.75
CA GLN A 166 6.96 15.13 10.31
C GLN A 166 7.64 16.45 9.94
N THR A 167 8.91 16.39 9.55
CA THR A 167 9.73 17.56 9.26
C THR A 167 10.42 17.41 7.90
N ALA A 168 10.97 18.51 7.37
CA ALA A 168 11.80 18.47 6.16
C ALA A 168 13.05 17.59 6.36
N GLU A 169 13.64 17.59 7.57
CA GLU A 169 14.78 16.74 7.91
C GLU A 169 14.43 15.25 7.88
N ASP A 170 13.20 14.87 8.26
CA ASP A 170 12.77 13.47 8.15
C ASP A 170 12.66 13.02 6.68
N ALA A 171 12.39 13.95 5.76
CA ALA A 171 12.16 13.67 4.35
C ALA A 171 13.46 13.61 3.51
N LEU A 172 14.54 14.22 3.99
CA LEU A 172 15.87 14.25 3.35
C LEU A 172 16.73 13.06 3.77
#